data_AF-A0A851DUW6-F1
#
_entry.id   AF-A0A851DUW6-F1
#
_cell.length_a   1.000
_cell.length_b   1.000
_cell.length_c   1.000
_cell.angle_alpha   90.00
_cell.angle_beta   90.00
_cell.angle_gamma   90.00
#
_symmetry.space_group_name_H-M   'P 1'
#
loop_
_entity.id
_entity.type
_entity.pdbx_description
1 polymer ?
#
loop_
_entity_poly.entity_id
_entity_poly.type
_entity_poly.pdbx_seq_one_letter_code
_entity_poly.pdbx_strand_id
1 'polypeptide(L)'
;MDRFRMIFQYFQSNTESVMNGICGLLALASVKMYTSFDFSCPCLPRYNTAYGLGIMFIPPIALFLCGLILNRQSLVMLEEWRRPKGRREKDLAVIRYMCSSIMQRAMVAPVVWIIVTLLDGKCLICAFSGSVDPENFVGFANISPVQVHQLLAK
;
A
#
# COMPACT_ATOMS: atom_id res chain seq x y z
N MET A 1 -39.93 2.91 1.47
CA MET A 1 -38.63 2.73 2.17
C MET A 1 -38.15 1.28 2.16
N ASP A 2 -39.00 0.31 1.80
CA ASP A 2 -38.71 -1.12 1.89
C ASP A 2 -37.70 -1.62 0.87
N ARG A 3 -37.62 -1.00 -0.31
CA ARG A 3 -36.59 -1.32 -1.32
C ARG A 3 -35.17 -1.05 -0.82
N PHE A 4 -34.96 0.03 -0.08
CA PHE A 4 -33.65 0.33 0.53
C PHE A 4 -33.28 -0.66 1.63
N ARG A 5 -34.26 -1.09 2.45
CA ARG A 5 -34.06 -2.14 3.45
C ARG A 5 -33.68 -3.47 2.79
N MET A 6 -34.35 -3.84 1.70
CA MET A 6 -34.05 -5.07 0.96
C MET A 6 -32.63 -5.07 0.38
N ILE A 7 -32.19 -3.94 -0.18
CA ILE A 7 -30.83 -3.78 -0.71
C ILE A 7 -29.79 -3.83 0.42
N PHE A 8 -30.04 -3.18 1.55
CA PHE A 8 -29.14 -3.25 2.72
C PHE A 8 -29.07 -4.66 3.30
N GLN A 9 -30.20 -5.38 3.39
CA GLN A 9 -30.23 -6.79 3.79
C GLN A 9 -29.47 -7.68 2.80
N TYR A 10 -29.57 -7.40 1.51
CA TYR A 10 -28.81 -8.11 0.48
C TYR A 10 -27.30 -7.89 0.65
N PHE A 11 -26.86 -6.66 0.86
CA PHE A 11 -25.46 -6.34 1.17
C PHE A 11 -24.98 -6.99 2.49
N GLN A 12 -25.87 -7.08 3.48
CA GLN A 12 -25.58 -7.76 4.74
C GLN A 12 -25.49 -9.29 4.59
N SER A 13 -26.24 -9.88 3.65
CA SER A 13 -26.21 -11.31 3.34
C SER A 13 -25.01 -11.72 2.48
N ASN A 14 -24.50 -10.84 1.61
CA ASN A 14 -23.39 -11.10 0.68
C ASN A 14 -22.14 -10.28 1.05
N THR A 15 -21.68 -10.44 2.29
CA THR A 15 -20.50 -9.73 2.84
C THR A 15 -19.25 -9.87 1.98
N GLU A 16 -19.08 -11.02 1.32
CA GLU A 16 -17.99 -11.30 0.37
C GLU A 16 -17.97 -10.33 -0.83
N SER A 17 -19.13 -10.13 -1.46
CA SER A 17 -19.28 -9.25 -2.63
C SER A 17 -19.10 -7.78 -2.27
N VAL A 18 -19.60 -7.37 -1.10
CA VAL A 18 -19.41 -6.02 -0.58
C VAL A 18 -17.92 -5.75 -0.33
N MET A 19 -17.22 -6.72 0.25
CA MET A 19 -15.80 -6.60 0.53
C MET A 19 -14.97 -6.41 -0.73
N ASN A 20 -15.24 -7.22 -1.75
CA ASN A 20 -14.57 -7.11 -3.04
C ASN A 20 -14.85 -5.75 -3.70
N GLY A 21 -16.08 -5.25 -3.57
CA GLY A 21 -16.44 -3.90 -4.02
C GLY A 21 -15.66 -2.80 -3.30
N ILE A 22 -15.55 -2.86 -1.97
CA ILE A 22 -14.78 -1.89 -1.18
C ILE A 22 -13.29 -1.94 -1.56
N CYS A 23 -12.71 -3.13 -1.69
CA CYS A 23 -11.32 -3.30 -2.13
C CYS A 23 -11.08 -2.71 -3.53
N GLY A 24 -12.01 -2.92 -4.46
CA GLY A 24 -11.96 -2.33 -5.79
C GLY A 24 -12.05 -0.79 -5.77
N LEU A 25 -12.93 -0.24 -4.94
CA LEU A 25 -13.05 1.21 -4.74
C LEU A 25 -11.78 1.82 -4.12
N LEU A 26 -11.20 1.16 -3.12
CA LEU A 26 -9.93 1.58 -2.52
C LEU A 26 -8.79 1.56 -3.54
N ALA A 27 -8.74 0.56 -4.43
CA ALA A 27 -7.75 0.50 -5.50
C ALA A 27 -7.95 1.62 -6.52
N LEU A 28 -9.19 1.92 -6.91
CA LEU A 28 -9.45 3.06 -7.80
C LEU A 28 -9.08 4.40 -7.15
N ALA A 29 -9.42 4.56 -5.87
CA ALA A 29 -9.05 5.72 -5.08
C ALA A 29 -7.53 5.87 -4.96
N SER A 30 -6.79 4.77 -4.78
CA SER A 30 -5.33 4.80 -4.67
C SER A 30 -4.67 5.30 -5.96
N VAL A 31 -5.14 4.85 -7.12
CA VAL A 31 -4.70 5.37 -8.43
C VAL A 31 -4.97 6.87 -8.53
N LYS A 32 -6.19 7.31 -8.19
CA LYS A 32 -6.56 8.73 -8.27
C LYS A 32 -5.74 9.59 -7.31
N MET A 33 -5.51 9.13 -6.09
CA MET A 33 -4.66 9.80 -5.12
C MET A 33 -3.22 9.94 -5.65
N TYR A 34 -2.65 8.89 -6.24
CA TYR A 34 -1.31 8.97 -6.83
C TYR A 34 -1.25 9.97 -7.99
N THR A 35 -2.21 9.92 -8.92
CA THR A 35 -2.20 10.82 -10.08
C THR A 35 -2.42 12.29 -9.72
N SER A 36 -3.09 12.56 -8.60
CA SER A 36 -3.29 13.92 -8.08
C SER A 36 -2.15 14.39 -7.20
N PHE A 37 -1.25 13.49 -6.79
CA PHE A 37 -0.12 13.80 -5.93
C PHE A 37 1.02 14.39 -6.77
N ASP A 38 1.39 15.63 -6.47
CA ASP A 38 2.52 16.28 -7.14
C ASP A 38 3.84 15.89 -6.45
N PHE A 39 4.51 14.88 -7.00
CA PHE A 39 5.79 14.40 -6.48
C PHE A 39 6.92 15.36 -6.87
N SER A 40 7.54 16.00 -5.87
CA SER A 40 8.70 16.86 -6.04
C SER A 40 9.87 16.34 -5.21
N CYS A 41 10.93 15.87 -5.87
CA CYS A 41 12.13 15.39 -5.17
C CYS A 41 12.86 16.57 -4.50
N PRO A 42 13.29 16.47 -3.23
CA PRO A 42 13.92 17.57 -2.53
C PRO A 42 15.34 17.89 -3.03
N CYS A 43 15.97 16.95 -3.75
CA CYS A 43 17.35 17.03 -4.24
C CYS A 43 18.40 17.26 -3.13
N LEU A 44 18.20 16.61 -1.98
CA LEU A 44 19.18 16.58 -0.88
C LEU A 44 19.75 15.15 -0.76
N PRO A 45 21.10 14.98 -0.76
CA PRO A 45 21.75 13.66 -0.80
C PRO A 45 21.28 12.67 0.27
N ARG A 46 20.92 13.15 1.47
CA ARG A 46 20.45 12.29 2.57
C ARG A 46 18.94 12.08 2.63
N TYR A 47 18.16 12.98 2.01
CA TYR A 47 16.70 12.96 2.12
C TYR A 47 16.03 12.31 0.91
N ASN A 48 16.69 12.28 -0.24
CA ASN A 48 16.19 11.69 -1.48
C ASN A 48 15.70 10.23 -1.27
N THR A 49 16.51 9.39 -0.64
CA THR A 49 16.17 7.98 -0.34
C THR A 49 14.97 7.86 0.60
N ALA A 50 15.00 8.58 1.73
CA ALA A 50 13.90 8.52 2.71
C ALA A 50 12.59 9.06 2.14
N TYR A 51 12.65 10.12 1.34
CA TYR A 51 11.48 10.74 0.71
C TYR A 51 10.86 9.83 -0.36
N GLY A 52 11.67 9.33 -1.30
CA GLY A 52 11.20 8.45 -2.37
C GLY A 52 10.66 7.12 -1.85
N LEU A 53 11.37 6.46 -0.92
CA LEU A 53 10.89 5.23 -0.28
C LEU A 53 9.68 5.49 0.62
N GLY A 54 9.63 6.65 1.29
CA GLY A 54 8.49 7.04 2.12
C GLY A 54 7.19 7.09 1.32
N ILE A 55 7.19 7.77 0.17
CA ILE A 55 6.00 7.86 -0.70
C ILE A 55 5.68 6.52 -1.37
N MET A 56 6.70 5.69 -1.61
CA MET A 56 6.51 4.34 -2.13
C MET A 56 5.81 3.43 -1.10
N PHE A 57 6.17 3.47 0.19
CA PHE A 57 5.70 2.47 1.18
C PHE A 57 4.68 2.96 2.21
N ILE A 58 4.71 4.23 2.61
CA ILE A 58 3.80 4.75 3.65
C ILE A 58 2.33 4.69 3.17
N PRO A 59 1.97 5.18 1.96
CA PRO A 59 0.59 5.12 1.50
C PRO A 59 0.04 3.69 1.33
N PRO A 60 0.79 2.70 0.78
CA PRO A 60 0.36 1.30 0.79
C PRO A 60 0.08 0.74 2.18
N ILE A 61 0.89 1.07 3.19
CA ILE A 61 0.66 0.63 4.57
C ILE A 61 -0.66 1.23 5.08
N ALA A 62 -0.90 2.53 4.84
CA ALA A 62 -2.14 3.17 5.23
C ALA A 62 -3.36 2.55 4.52
N LEU A 63 -3.27 2.32 3.21
CA LEU A 63 -4.34 1.68 2.42
C LEU A 63 -4.62 0.25 2.89
N PHE A 64 -3.59 -0.50 3.24
CA PHE A 64 -3.74 -1.85 3.80
C PHE A 64 -4.51 -1.82 5.11
N LEU A 65 -4.14 -0.92 6.03
CA LEU A 65 -4.84 -0.74 7.30
C LEU A 65 -6.30 -0.28 7.09
N CYS A 66 -6.54 0.64 6.16
CA CYS A 66 -7.89 1.04 5.78
C CYS A 66 -8.70 -0.15 5.25
N GLY A 67 -8.12 -0.98 4.38
CA GLY A 67 -8.74 -2.20 3.87
C GLY A 67 -9.10 -3.20 4.99
N LEU A 68 -8.25 -3.34 6.00
CA LEU A 68 -8.54 -4.17 7.17
C LEU A 68 -9.66 -3.58 8.04
N ILE A 69 -9.64 -2.27 8.32
CA ILE A 69 -10.64 -1.60 9.18
C ILE A 69 -12.02 -1.60 8.53
N LEU A 70 -12.10 -1.37 7.22
CA LEU A 70 -13.35 -1.38 6.48
C LEU A 70 -13.92 -2.80 6.32
N ASN A 71 -13.09 -3.82 6.52
CA ASN A 71 -13.54 -5.20 6.47
C ASN A 71 -14.21 -5.64 7.77
N ARG A 72 -15.55 -5.70 7.80
CA ARG A 72 -16.30 -6.22 8.96
C ARG A 72 -15.86 -7.61 9.42
N GLN A 73 -15.40 -8.49 8.52
CA GLN A 73 -14.95 -9.83 8.88
C GLN A 73 -13.62 -9.81 9.64
N SER A 74 -12.81 -8.75 9.51
CA SER A 74 -11.55 -8.61 10.25
C SER A 74 -11.79 -8.41 11.75
N LEU A 75 -12.83 -7.66 12.11
CA LEU A 75 -13.24 -7.45 13.50
C LEU A 75 -13.74 -8.75 14.14
N VAL A 76 -14.62 -9.47 13.43
CA VAL A 76 -15.11 -10.79 13.89
C VAL A 76 -13.95 -11.77 14.07
N MET A 77 -12.99 -11.76 13.14
CA MET A 77 -11.79 -12.59 13.24
C MET A 77 -10.92 -12.20 14.45
N LEU A 78 -10.76 -10.90 14.72
CA LEU A 78 -9.97 -10.40 15.85
C LEU A 78 -10.60 -10.80 17.19
N GLU A 79 -11.93 -10.72 17.29
CA GLU A 79 -12.69 -11.18 18.44
C GLU A 79 -12.52 -12.69 18.67
N GLU A 80 -12.67 -13.50 17.62
CA GLU A 80 -12.45 -14.95 17.69
C GLU A 80 -11.00 -15.31 18.07
N TRP A 81 -10.02 -14.56 17.57
CA TRP A 81 -8.60 -14.76 17.92
C TRP A 81 -8.34 -14.45 19.40
N ARG A 82 -8.98 -13.39 19.92
CA ARG A 82 -8.84 -12.94 21.32
C ARG A 82 -9.47 -13.92 22.33
N ARG A 83 -10.41 -14.77 21.91
CA ARG A 83 -10.99 -15.81 22.78
C ARG A 83 -9.91 -16.80 23.26
N PRO A 84 -9.90 -17.18 24.56
CA PRO A 84 -8.92 -18.11 25.11
C PRO A 84 -9.02 -19.49 24.45
N LYS A 85 -7.88 -20.20 24.38
CA LYS A 85 -7.79 -21.55 23.81
C LYS A 85 -8.76 -22.48 24.58
N GLY A 86 -9.72 -23.06 23.87
CA GLY A 86 -10.80 -23.88 24.46
C GLY A 86 -12.21 -23.24 24.44
N ARG A 87 -12.32 -21.93 24.21
CA ARG A 87 -13.61 -21.23 23.98
C ARG A 87 -13.80 -20.73 22.55
N ARG A 88 -12.98 -21.21 21.61
CA ARG A 88 -13.07 -20.86 20.19
C ARG A 88 -14.12 -21.75 19.55
N GLU A 89 -15.09 -21.15 18.86
CA GLU A 89 -16.12 -21.91 18.14
C GLU A 89 -15.59 -22.51 16.83
N LYS A 90 -14.51 -21.92 16.28
CA LYS A 90 -13.94 -22.33 15.00
C LYS A 90 -12.57 -22.99 15.15
N ASP A 91 -12.34 -23.99 14.30
CA ASP A 91 -11.05 -24.63 14.16
C ASP A 91 -9.96 -23.64 13.74
N LEU A 92 -8.74 -23.90 14.21
CA LEU A 92 -7.58 -23.06 13.94
C LEU A 92 -7.28 -22.96 12.42
N ALA A 93 -7.54 -24.03 11.67
CA ALA A 93 -7.39 -24.05 10.22
C ALA A 93 -8.36 -23.08 9.53
N VAL A 94 -9.61 -23.02 9.98
CA VAL A 94 -10.64 -22.10 9.45
C VAL A 94 -10.27 -20.65 9.77
N ILE A 95 -9.77 -20.38 10.99
CA ILE A 95 -9.31 -19.04 11.37
C ILE A 95 -8.14 -18.57 10.48
N ARG A 96 -7.17 -19.44 10.22
CA ARG A 96 -6.03 -19.13 9.33
C ARG A 96 -6.48 -18.86 7.88
N TYR A 97 -7.42 -19.65 7.38
CA TYR A 97 -7.99 -19.45 6.05
C TYR A 97 -8.73 -18.10 5.94
N MET A 98 -9.58 -17.78 6.92
CA MET A 98 -10.28 -16.48 6.97
C MET A 98 -9.28 -15.32 7.02
N CYS A 99 -8.23 -15.42 7.84
CA CYS A 99 -7.17 -14.42 7.91
C CYS A 99 -6.48 -14.21 6.56
N SER A 100 -6.13 -15.30 5.89
CA SER A 100 -5.45 -15.24 4.59
C SER A 100 -6.34 -14.59 3.52
N SER A 101 -7.63 -14.95 3.47
CA SER A 101 -8.60 -14.36 2.55
C SER A 101 -8.76 -12.85 2.76
N ILE A 102 -8.86 -12.42 4.03
CA ILE A 102 -8.96 -10.99 4.39
C ILE A 102 -7.70 -10.23 4.01
N MET A 103 -6.51 -10.78 4.31
CA MET A 103 -5.23 -10.17 3.95
C MET A 103 -5.07 -10.02 2.44
N GLN A 104 -5.40 -11.06 1.66
CA GLN A 104 -5.32 -11.03 0.20
C GLN A 104 -6.17 -9.91 -0.40
N ARG A 105 -7.39 -9.69 0.11
CA ARG A 105 -8.28 -8.62 -0.36
C ARG A 105 -7.78 -7.23 0.04
N ALA A 106 -7.30 -7.09 1.27
CA ALA A 106 -6.74 -5.83 1.75
C ALA A 106 -5.45 -5.44 1.00
N MET A 107 -4.71 -6.41 0.44
CA MET A 107 -3.50 -6.17 -0.34
C MET A 107 -3.73 -5.60 -1.74
N VAL A 108 -4.96 -5.65 -2.29
CA VAL A 108 -5.24 -5.19 -3.66
C VAL A 108 -4.86 -3.72 -3.86
N ALA A 109 -5.36 -2.80 -3.01
CA ALA A 109 -5.07 -1.38 -3.14
C ALA A 109 -3.58 -1.01 -2.91
N PRO A 110 -2.89 -1.58 -1.89
CA PRO A 110 -1.43 -1.47 -1.73
C PRO A 110 -0.64 -1.92 -2.96
N VAL A 111 -0.98 -3.08 -3.53
CA VAL A 111 -0.29 -3.61 -4.73
C VAL A 111 -0.49 -2.68 -5.91
N VAL A 112 -1.72 -2.19 -6.13
CA VAL A 112 -2.02 -1.22 -7.19
C VAL A 112 -1.21 0.06 -7.01
N TRP A 113 -1.09 0.59 -5.78
CA TRP A 113 -0.24 1.77 -5.51
C TRP A 113 1.21 1.52 -5.88
N ILE A 114 1.79 0.40 -5.44
CA ILE A 114 3.18 0.04 -5.76
C ILE A 114 3.38 -0.06 -7.27
N ILE A 115 2.48 -0.74 -7.99
CA ILE A 115 2.56 -0.86 -9.45
C ILE A 115 2.55 0.53 -10.11
N VAL A 116 1.61 1.40 -9.74
CA VAL A 116 1.51 2.74 -10.33
C VAL A 116 2.75 3.58 -10.03
N THR A 117 3.24 3.56 -8.79
CA THR A 117 4.46 4.29 -8.42
C THR A 117 5.70 3.81 -9.17
N LEU A 118 5.82 2.50 -9.42
CA LEU A 118 6.92 1.91 -10.18
C LEU A 118 6.82 2.26 -11.66
N LEU A 119 5.60 2.26 -12.23
CA LEU A 119 5.37 2.63 -13.62
C LEU A 119 5.68 4.11 -13.88
N ASP A 120 5.39 5.00 -12.93
CA ASP A 120 5.76 6.42 -13.03
C ASP A 120 7.26 6.66 -12.77
N GLY A 121 7.90 5.81 -11.96
CA GLY A 121 9.35 5.75 -11.79
C GLY A 121 9.99 6.90 -11.01
N LYS A 122 9.33 8.06 -10.88
CA LYS A 122 9.87 9.27 -10.22
C LYS A 122 10.35 9.01 -8.78
N CYS A 123 9.56 8.26 -8.00
CA CYS A 123 9.89 7.92 -6.62
C CYS A 123 11.15 7.03 -6.54
N LEU A 124 11.29 6.09 -7.49
CA LEU A 124 12.42 5.17 -7.55
C LEU A 124 13.70 5.89 -7.98
N ILE A 125 13.61 6.74 -9.01
CA ILE A 125 14.72 7.59 -9.46
C ILE A 125 15.18 8.49 -8.31
N CYS A 126 14.27 9.21 -7.65
CA CYS A 126 14.62 10.05 -6.51
C CYS A 126 15.27 9.21 -5.39
N ALA A 127 14.72 8.03 -5.06
CA ALA A 127 15.24 7.22 -3.96
C ALA A 127 16.66 6.69 -4.19
N PHE A 128 16.98 6.28 -5.42
CA PHE A 128 18.26 5.63 -5.77
C PHE A 128 19.26 6.54 -6.49
N SER A 129 18.88 7.78 -6.79
CA SER A 129 19.71 8.80 -7.45
C SER A 129 21.13 8.89 -6.86
N GLY A 130 21.26 8.97 -5.53
CA GLY A 130 22.53 9.06 -4.82
C GLY A 130 23.34 7.76 -4.68
N SER A 131 22.77 6.61 -5.07
CA SER A 131 23.38 5.28 -4.91
C SER A 131 23.88 4.68 -6.23
N VAL A 132 23.79 5.42 -7.33
CA VAL A 132 24.27 4.94 -8.65
C VAL A 132 25.78 5.12 -8.75
N ASP A 133 26.46 4.11 -9.29
CA ASP A 133 27.91 4.19 -9.51
C ASP A 133 28.24 5.28 -10.55
N PRO A 134 29.03 6.30 -10.17
CA PRO A 134 29.33 7.44 -11.03
C PRO A 134 30.21 7.07 -12.24
N GLU A 135 30.94 5.95 -12.16
CA GLU A 135 31.80 5.44 -13.23
C GLU A 135 31.01 5.05 -14.48
N ASN A 136 29.71 4.75 -14.33
CA ASN A 136 28.83 4.44 -15.46
C ASN A 136 28.41 5.67 -16.27
N PHE A 137 28.72 6.89 -15.82
CA PHE A 137 28.32 8.14 -16.46
C PHE A 137 29.51 8.91 -17.03
N VAL A 138 29.45 9.18 -18.34
CA VAL A 138 30.46 9.98 -19.06
C VAL A 138 30.41 11.43 -18.55
N GLY A 139 31.38 11.83 -17.72
CA GLY A 139 31.48 13.18 -17.17
C GLY A 139 31.89 13.27 -15.69
N PHE A 140 31.81 12.16 -14.95
CA PHE A 140 32.13 12.13 -13.51
C PHE A 140 33.59 11.75 -13.19
N ALA A 141 34.38 11.34 -14.19
CA ALA A 141 35.75 10.82 -14.02
C ALA A 141 36.76 11.81 -13.39
N ASN A 142 36.47 13.12 -13.40
CA ASN A 142 37.39 14.16 -12.94
C ASN A 142 36.82 14.99 -11.76
N ILE A 143 35.73 14.54 -11.14
CA ILE A 143 34.98 15.30 -10.14
C ILE A 143 35.28 14.73 -8.74
N SER A 144 35.41 15.61 -7.74
CA SER A 144 35.62 15.16 -6.35
C SER A 144 34.42 14.35 -5.83
N PRO A 145 34.62 13.32 -5.00
CA PRO A 145 33.54 12.42 -4.55
C PRO A 145 32.37 13.17 -3.87
N VAL A 146 32.67 14.28 -3.19
CA VAL A 146 31.65 15.14 -2.55
C VAL A 146 30.77 15.85 -3.58
N GLN A 147 31.37 16.36 -4.67
CA GLN A 147 30.64 17.00 -5.77
C GLN A 147 29.83 15.97 -6.58
N VAL A 148 30.35 14.75 -6.74
CA VAL A 148 29.62 13.63 -7.37
C VAL A 148 28.33 13.34 -6.61
N HIS A 149 28.40 13.21 -5.28
CA HIS A 149 27.19 12.99 -4.46
C HIS A 149 26.18 14.14 -4.51
N GLN A 150 26.64 15.38 -4.68
CA GLN A 150 25.74 16.54 -4.84
C GLN A 150 25.10 16.60 -6.22
N LEU A 151 25.82 16.19 -7.26
CA LEU A 151 25.32 16.11 -8.64
C LEU A 151 24.32 14.98 -8.81
N LEU A 152 24.62 13.80 -8.26
CA LEU A 152 23.71 12.65 -8.26
C LEU A 152 22.44 12.90 -7.45
N ALA A 153 22.46 13.80 -6.47
CA ALA A 153 21.28 14.14 -5.71
C ALA A 153 20.33 15.10 -6.44
N LYS A 154 20.75 15.76 -7.52
CA LYS A 154 19.93 16.69 -8.31
C LYS A 154 19.24 15.97 -9.46
#